data_AF-A0AAU4U7F4-F1
#
_entry.id   AF-A0AAU4U7F4-F1
#
_cell.length_a   1.000
_cell.length_b   1.000
_cell.length_c   1.000
_cell.angle_alpha   90.00
_cell.angle_beta   90.00
_cell.angle_gamma   90.00
#
_symmetry.space_group_name_H-M   'P 1'
#
loop_
_entity.id
_entity.type
_entity.pdbx_description
1 polymer ?
#
loop_
_entity_poly.entity_id
_entity_poly.type
_entity_poly.pdbx_seq_one_letter_code
_entity_poly.pdbx_strand_id
1 'polypeptide(L)'
;MSDPSKAAPEPFRVPDGDLDDLASTLAKTMSEVRQHGVILDRLGSEPVSTPQPTDDTPTADTADADKADVPASVFILALGGEAYAVELAALSDWVNYLFLPVYGREISTTRPWCDQWHEHPEAVARLHALWLAWQQLTDAEAGLSGPSTWHRDHLDQALVHLRATDGPFAACTTSPTRPNHRVLATPAPELAGATQ
;
A
#
# COMPACT_ATOMS: atom_id res chain seq x y z
N MET A 1 -10.39 27.79 58.76
CA MET A 1 -9.14 27.84 57.97
C MET A 1 -9.52 27.54 56.54
N SER A 2 -9.47 28.55 55.69
CA SER A 2 -9.81 28.47 54.26
C SER A 2 -8.53 28.26 53.46
N ASP A 3 -8.55 27.39 52.44
CA ASP A 3 -7.45 27.16 51.50
C ASP A 3 -7.93 27.52 50.08
N PRO A 4 -7.22 28.36 49.31
CA PRO A 4 -7.77 28.97 48.10
C PRO A 4 -7.46 28.19 46.82
N SER A 5 -8.46 28.16 45.94
CA SER A 5 -8.37 28.29 44.48
C SER A 5 -7.48 27.30 43.70
N LYS A 6 -8.13 26.25 43.19
CA LYS A 6 -7.66 25.43 42.07
C LYS A 6 -7.85 26.23 40.77
N ALA A 7 -6.79 26.80 40.22
CA ALA A 7 -6.82 27.52 38.95
C ALA A 7 -7.15 26.57 37.78
N ALA A 8 -8.13 26.95 36.95
CA ALA A 8 -8.44 26.28 35.69
C ALA A 8 -7.40 26.65 34.61
N PRO A 9 -7.06 25.75 33.66
CA PRO A 9 -6.12 26.07 32.59
C PRO A 9 -6.72 27.12 31.65
N GLU A 10 -5.95 28.16 31.33
CA GLU A 10 -6.37 29.21 30.41
C GLU A 10 -6.56 28.65 28.99
N PRO A 11 -7.60 29.10 28.25
CA PRO A 11 -7.84 28.67 26.88
C PRO A 11 -6.71 29.18 25.97
N PHE A 12 -6.19 28.29 25.14
CA PHE A 12 -5.20 28.61 24.11
C PHE A 12 -5.78 29.66 23.16
N ARG A 13 -5.29 30.90 23.25
CA ARG A 13 -5.67 31.99 22.34
C ARG A 13 -4.65 32.09 21.22
N VAL A 14 -5.08 31.75 20.01
CA VAL A 14 -4.32 32.02 18.78
C VAL A 14 -4.40 33.53 18.51
N PRO A 15 -3.27 34.23 18.28
CA PRO A 15 -3.29 35.64 17.87
C PRO A 15 -4.05 35.81 16.55
N ASP A 16 -4.87 36.88 16.44
CA ASP A 16 -5.71 37.12 15.25
C ASP A 16 -4.90 37.19 13.94
N GLY A 17 -3.63 37.60 14.00
CA GLY A 17 -2.73 37.61 12.83
C GLY A 17 -2.43 36.23 12.25
N ASP A 18 -2.32 35.19 13.09
CA ASP A 18 -2.10 33.82 12.63
C ASP A 18 -3.36 33.24 11.95
N LEU A 19 -4.55 33.71 12.35
CA LEU A 19 -5.82 33.33 11.74
C LEU A 19 -5.98 33.94 10.34
N ASP A 20 -5.55 35.20 10.16
CA ASP A 20 -5.57 35.87 8.87
C ASP A 20 -4.57 35.23 7.88
N ASP A 21 -3.41 34.79 8.34
CA ASP A 21 -2.42 34.07 7.53
C ASP A 21 -2.92 32.67 7.12
N LEU A 22 -3.59 31.96 8.04
CA LEU A 22 -4.24 30.67 7.74
C LEU A 22 -5.39 30.83 6.75
N ALA A 23 -6.22 31.87 6.93
CA ALA A 23 -7.31 32.18 6.00
C ALA A 23 -6.79 32.54 4.61
N SER A 24 -5.70 33.30 4.53
CA SER A 24 -5.02 33.65 3.28
C SER A 24 -4.42 32.42 2.59
N THR A 25 -3.83 31.52 3.37
CA THR A 25 -3.27 30.25 2.86
C THR A 25 -4.38 29.34 2.32
N LEU A 26 -5.50 29.22 3.05
CA LEU A 26 -6.66 28.43 2.60
C LEU A 26 -7.32 29.04 1.35
N ALA A 27 -7.45 30.36 1.28
CA ALA A 27 -8.00 31.03 0.10
C ALA A 27 -7.12 30.79 -1.15
N LYS A 28 -5.78 30.79 -0.97
CA LYS A 28 -4.83 30.49 -2.03
C LYS A 28 -4.96 29.04 -2.52
N THR A 29 -5.02 28.07 -1.61
CA THR A 29 -5.16 26.66 -1.98
C THR A 29 -6.50 26.38 -2.66
N MET A 30 -7.60 26.96 -2.17
CA MET A 30 -8.92 26.81 -2.81
C MET A 30 -8.97 27.43 -4.22
N SER A 31 -8.24 28.52 -4.45
CA SER A 31 -8.05 29.14 -5.77
C SER A 31 -7.31 28.19 -6.73
N GLU A 32 -6.20 27.60 -6.27
CA GLU A 32 -5.41 26.64 -7.05
C GLU A 32 -6.22 25.38 -7.39
N VAL A 33 -7.00 24.84 -6.43
CA VAL A 33 -7.91 23.70 -6.67
C VAL A 33 -8.98 24.05 -7.72
N ARG A 34 -9.53 25.27 -7.70
CA ARG A 34 -10.51 25.70 -8.70
C ARG A 34 -9.88 25.85 -10.09
N GLN A 35 -8.62 26.29 -10.18
CA GLN A 35 -7.88 26.32 -11.45
C GLN A 35 -7.68 24.92 -12.03
N HIS A 36 -7.43 23.90 -11.19
CA HIS A 36 -7.32 22.52 -11.65
C HIS A 36 -8.67 21.95 -12.16
N GLY A 37 -9.80 22.38 -11.59
CA GLY A 37 -11.12 21.97 -12.05
C GLY A 37 -11.48 22.42 -13.48
N VAL A 38 -10.98 23.59 -13.91
CA VAL A 38 -11.21 24.13 -15.27
C VAL A 38 -10.46 23.33 -16.35
N ILE A 39 -9.33 22.71 -15.97
CA ILE A 39 -8.54 21.84 -16.87
C ILE A 39 -9.27 20.51 -17.09
N LEU A 40 -9.91 19.98 -16.05
CA LEU A 40 -10.68 18.72 -16.12
C LEU A 40 -11.97 18.88 -16.95
N ASP A 41 -12.65 20.03 -16.88
CA ASP A 41 -13.87 20.30 -17.66
C ASP A 41 -13.59 20.42 -19.17
N ARG A 42 -12.39 20.91 -19.54
CA ARG A 42 -11.92 20.95 -20.94
C ARG A 42 -11.53 19.59 -21.50
N LEU A 43 -11.05 18.66 -20.67
CA LEU A 43 -10.65 17.31 -21.09
C LEU A 43 -11.86 16.37 -21.28
N GLY A 44 -13.03 16.73 -20.75
CA GLY A 44 -14.29 15.98 -20.94
C GLY A 44 -15.02 16.26 -22.25
N SER A 45 -14.57 17.26 -23.03
CA SER A 45 -15.27 17.75 -24.23
C SER A 45 -14.40 17.70 -25.49
N GLU A 46 -14.08 16.50 -26.00
CA GLU A 46 -13.73 16.33 -27.42
C GLU A 46 -14.39 15.09 -28.04
N PRO A 47 -14.89 15.20 -29.29
CA PRO A 47 -15.79 14.21 -29.89
C PRO A 47 -15.05 12.98 -30.41
N VAL A 48 -15.65 11.82 -30.17
CA VAL A 48 -15.29 10.52 -30.75
C VAL A 48 -15.24 10.61 -32.28
N SER A 49 -14.07 10.35 -32.86
CA SER A 49 -13.90 9.98 -34.27
C SER A 49 -13.29 8.58 -34.34
N THR A 50 -14.05 7.63 -34.85
CA THR A 50 -13.63 6.24 -35.12
C THR A 50 -12.69 6.16 -36.32
N PRO A 51 -11.58 5.41 -36.28
CA PRO A 51 -10.79 5.12 -37.48
C PRO A 51 -11.19 3.79 -38.15
N GLN A 52 -11.30 3.83 -39.47
CA GLN A 52 -11.39 2.68 -40.38
C GLN A 52 -9.96 2.20 -40.77
N PRO A 53 -9.72 0.91 -41.07
CA PRO A 53 -8.37 0.40 -41.26
C PRO A 53 -7.89 0.53 -42.71
N THR A 54 -6.62 0.88 -42.90
CA THR A 54 -5.86 0.60 -44.13
C THR A 54 -4.43 0.24 -43.78
N ASP A 55 -3.97 -0.86 -44.37
CA ASP A 55 -2.59 -1.35 -44.42
C ASP A 55 -1.59 -0.28 -44.86
N ASP A 56 -0.42 -0.25 -44.22
CA ASP A 56 0.89 -0.47 -44.85
C ASP A 56 2.02 -0.18 -43.82
N THR A 57 2.99 -1.09 -43.73
CA THR A 57 4.29 -0.96 -43.03
C THR A 57 5.21 0.00 -43.83
N PRO A 58 6.39 0.52 -43.38
CA PRO A 58 7.21 0.15 -42.21
C PRO A 58 7.99 1.32 -41.51
N THR A 59 8.87 0.95 -40.58
CA THR A 59 10.18 1.58 -40.21
C THR A 59 10.25 2.29 -38.85
N ALA A 60 11.29 1.90 -38.13
CA ALA A 60 11.77 2.48 -36.88
C ALA A 60 12.06 3.98 -37.01
N ASP A 61 11.61 4.77 -36.03
CA ASP A 61 12.49 5.73 -35.37
C ASP A 61 11.91 6.23 -34.04
N THR A 62 12.85 6.45 -33.15
CA THR A 62 12.87 7.05 -31.81
C THR A 62 11.79 8.12 -31.49
N ALA A 63 10.92 7.82 -30.51
CA ALA A 63 10.17 8.75 -29.64
C ALA A 63 9.51 7.88 -28.55
N ASP A 64 9.55 8.12 -27.24
CA ASP A 64 9.40 9.38 -26.54
C ASP A 64 9.84 9.11 -25.09
N ALA A 65 10.95 9.74 -24.67
CA ALA A 65 11.37 9.76 -23.28
C ALA A 65 10.81 11.03 -22.65
N ASP A 66 9.52 11.02 -22.30
CA ASP A 66 8.92 11.80 -21.20
C ASP A 66 7.40 11.64 -21.21
N LYS A 67 6.93 10.47 -20.76
CA LYS A 67 5.56 10.34 -20.28
C LYS A 67 5.64 10.33 -18.76
N ALA A 68 5.26 11.43 -18.12
CA ALA A 68 5.17 11.51 -16.67
C ALA A 68 4.38 10.31 -16.15
N ASP A 69 5.11 9.43 -15.48
CA ASP A 69 4.82 8.02 -15.24
C ASP A 69 3.84 7.91 -14.06
N VAL A 70 2.54 7.92 -14.34
CA VAL A 70 1.57 7.46 -13.33
C VAL A 70 1.86 5.98 -13.09
N PRO A 71 2.08 5.54 -11.83
CA PRO A 71 2.41 4.15 -11.57
C PRO A 71 1.33 3.24 -12.19
N ALA A 72 1.73 2.38 -13.12
CA ALA A 72 0.81 1.46 -13.78
C ALA A 72 0.10 0.52 -12.79
N SER A 73 0.65 0.37 -11.58
CA SER A 73 0.07 -0.38 -10.47
C SER A 73 0.67 0.09 -9.15
N VAL A 74 -0.14 0.07 -8.09
CA VAL A 74 0.31 0.27 -6.70
C VAL A 74 0.85 -1.03 -6.08
N PHE A 75 0.63 -2.17 -6.72
CA PHE A 75 0.96 -3.47 -6.14
C PHE A 75 2.47 -3.75 -6.22
N ILE A 76 3.07 -4.17 -5.11
CA ILE A 76 4.53 -4.26 -4.96
C ILE A 76 5.22 -5.15 -6.01
N LEU A 77 4.55 -6.19 -6.52
CA LEU A 77 5.12 -7.07 -7.54
C LEU A 77 5.26 -6.41 -8.92
N ALA A 78 4.57 -5.30 -9.15
CA ALA A 78 4.67 -4.53 -10.38
C ALA A 78 5.72 -3.39 -10.30
N LEU A 79 6.29 -3.17 -9.10
CA LEU A 79 7.29 -2.13 -8.88
C LEU A 79 8.70 -2.64 -9.22
N GLY A 80 9.52 -1.77 -9.79
CA GLY A 80 10.93 -2.04 -10.09
C GLY A 80 11.87 -1.14 -9.31
N GLY A 81 13.14 -1.56 -9.20
CA GLY A 81 14.24 -0.73 -8.72
C GLY A 81 13.99 -0.07 -7.36
N GLU A 82 14.20 1.25 -7.31
CA GLU A 82 14.05 2.06 -6.09
C GLU A 82 12.61 2.06 -5.55
N ALA A 83 11.60 2.12 -6.44
CA ALA A 83 10.19 2.12 -6.02
C ALA A 83 9.83 0.85 -5.25
N TYR A 84 10.33 -0.32 -5.70
CA TYR A 84 10.15 -1.58 -4.98
C TYR A 84 10.82 -1.52 -3.59
N ALA A 85 12.04 -0.99 -3.50
CA ALA A 85 12.77 -0.92 -2.24
C ALA A 85 12.09 -0.01 -1.20
N VAL A 86 11.56 1.14 -1.65
CA VAL A 86 10.79 2.07 -0.81
C VAL A 86 9.51 1.40 -0.31
N GLU A 87 8.76 0.76 -1.21
CA GLU A 87 7.52 0.08 -0.86
C GLU A 87 7.75 -1.09 0.11
N LEU A 88 8.80 -1.89 -0.11
CA LEU A 88 9.17 -3.01 0.76
C LEU A 88 9.59 -2.52 2.16
N ALA A 89 10.28 -1.38 2.25
CA ALA A 89 10.64 -0.78 3.54
C ALA A 89 9.40 -0.33 4.32
N ALA A 90 8.48 0.39 3.67
CA ALA A 90 7.22 0.80 4.30
C ALA A 90 6.35 -0.39 4.75
N LEU A 91 6.26 -1.42 3.90
CA LEU A 91 5.60 -2.68 4.26
C LEU A 91 6.29 -3.33 5.46
N SER A 92 7.62 -3.35 5.50
CA SER A 92 8.38 -3.93 6.61
C SER A 92 8.14 -3.22 7.93
N ASP A 93 8.05 -1.89 7.92
CA ASP A 93 7.70 -1.13 9.11
C ASP A 93 6.29 -1.47 9.60
N TRP A 94 5.31 -1.53 8.70
CA TRP A 94 3.95 -1.93 9.07
C TRP A 94 3.92 -3.36 9.63
N VAL A 95 4.67 -4.29 9.03
CA VAL A 95 4.76 -5.68 9.52
C VAL A 95 5.34 -5.74 10.93
N ASN A 96 6.44 -5.03 11.18
CA ASN A 96 7.18 -5.11 12.44
C ASN A 96 6.53 -4.31 13.58
N TYR A 97 5.93 -3.16 13.27
CA TYR A 97 5.44 -2.23 14.29
C TYR A 97 3.93 -2.28 14.51
N LEU A 98 3.16 -2.87 13.59
CA LEU A 98 1.71 -3.02 13.74
C LEU A 98 1.26 -4.47 13.61
N PHE A 99 1.56 -5.13 12.48
CA PHE A 99 1.00 -6.45 12.20
C PHE A 99 1.46 -7.52 13.21
N LEU A 100 2.77 -7.67 13.42
CA LEU A 100 3.29 -8.69 14.32
C LEU A 100 2.94 -8.43 15.80
N PRO A 101 3.06 -7.21 16.34
CA PRO A 101 2.67 -6.94 17.71
C PRO A 101 1.19 -7.21 18.00
N VAL A 102 0.31 -6.98 17.03
CA VAL A 102 -1.15 -7.10 17.23
C VAL A 102 -1.70 -8.47 16.82
N TYR A 103 -1.24 -9.02 15.69
CA TYR A 103 -1.82 -10.22 15.05
C TYR A 103 -0.83 -11.39 14.95
N GLY A 104 0.44 -11.18 15.28
CA GLY A 104 1.53 -12.15 15.13
C GLY A 104 1.57 -13.28 16.16
N ARG A 105 0.41 -13.78 16.63
CA ARG A 105 0.23 -14.87 17.63
C ARG A 105 1.37 -15.92 17.61
N GLU A 106 1.64 -16.55 18.75
CA GLU A 106 2.75 -17.51 18.96
C GLU A 106 3.09 -18.40 17.74
N ILE A 107 4.39 -18.52 17.45
CA ILE A 107 4.92 -19.37 16.38
C ILE A 107 4.85 -20.84 16.84
N SER A 108 4.23 -21.68 16.01
CA SER A 108 4.12 -23.11 16.26
C SER A 108 4.21 -23.90 14.96
N THR A 109 4.26 -25.23 15.05
CA THR A 109 4.22 -26.11 13.88
C THR A 109 2.99 -25.89 13.00
N THR A 110 1.84 -25.53 13.57
CA THR A 110 0.60 -25.28 12.83
C THR A 110 0.42 -23.82 12.42
N ARG A 111 1.34 -22.94 12.84
CA ARG A 111 1.35 -21.51 12.54
C ARG A 111 2.80 -21.03 12.40
N PRO A 112 3.53 -21.45 11.36
CA PRO A 112 4.88 -20.98 11.13
C PRO A 112 4.93 -19.46 10.90
N TRP A 113 6.10 -18.89 11.09
CA TRP A 113 6.43 -17.53 10.67
C TRP A 113 7.90 -17.48 10.25
N CYS A 114 8.25 -16.64 9.29
CA CYS A 114 9.63 -16.43 8.87
C CYS A 114 10.05 -14.99 9.20
N ASP A 115 11.16 -14.82 9.91
CA ASP A 115 11.75 -13.50 10.15
C ASP A 115 12.29 -12.88 8.85
N GLN A 116 12.80 -13.70 7.95
CA GLN A 116 13.19 -13.35 6.59
C GLN A 116 12.00 -13.47 5.60
N TRP A 117 10.79 -13.07 6.01
CA TRP A 117 9.58 -13.22 5.18
C TRP A 117 9.68 -12.53 3.82
N HIS A 118 10.49 -11.47 3.70
CA HIS A 118 10.69 -10.72 2.47
C HIS A 118 11.41 -11.54 1.38
N GLU A 119 12.11 -12.61 1.75
CA GLU A 119 12.69 -13.58 0.80
C GLU A 119 11.64 -14.52 0.19
N HIS A 120 10.39 -14.48 0.66
CA HIS A 120 9.28 -15.29 0.14
C HIS A 120 8.36 -14.42 -0.74
N PRO A 121 8.43 -14.50 -2.09
CA PRO A 121 7.66 -13.63 -2.97
C PRO A 121 6.14 -13.68 -2.74
N GLU A 122 5.61 -14.86 -2.44
CA GLU A 122 4.19 -15.02 -2.09
C GLU A 122 3.84 -14.33 -0.77
N ALA A 123 4.73 -14.37 0.23
CA ALA A 123 4.51 -13.67 1.49
C ALA A 123 4.51 -12.16 1.29
N VAL A 124 5.48 -11.63 0.52
CA VAL A 124 5.54 -10.21 0.14
C VAL A 124 4.23 -9.79 -0.54
N ALA A 125 3.76 -10.55 -1.53
CA ALA A 125 2.53 -10.28 -2.25
C ALA A 125 1.29 -10.26 -1.33
N ARG A 126 1.13 -11.26 -0.47
CA ARG A 126 -0.01 -11.38 0.45
C ARG A 126 0.00 -10.31 1.53
N LEU A 127 1.16 -10.05 2.14
CA LEU A 127 1.32 -9.02 3.16
C LEU A 127 1.09 -7.62 2.58
N HIS A 128 1.59 -7.36 1.37
CA HIS A 128 1.35 -6.08 0.69
C HIS A 128 -0.14 -5.86 0.38
N ALA A 129 -0.81 -6.86 -0.19
CA ALA A 129 -2.25 -6.78 -0.44
C ALA A 129 -3.06 -6.57 0.86
N LEU A 130 -2.67 -7.26 1.95
CA LEU A 130 -3.29 -7.07 3.26
C LEU A 130 -3.09 -5.65 3.80
N TRP A 131 -1.88 -5.10 3.62
CA TRP A 131 -1.54 -3.74 4.04
C TRP A 131 -2.28 -2.67 3.23
N LEU A 132 -2.41 -2.84 1.91
CA LEU A 132 -3.22 -1.95 1.06
C LEU A 132 -4.70 -1.97 1.50
N ALA A 133 -5.26 -3.15 1.76
CA ALA A 133 -6.62 -3.27 2.28
C ALA A 133 -6.76 -2.63 3.66
N TRP A 134 -5.73 -2.71 4.52
CA TRP A 134 -5.71 -2.07 5.82
C TRP A 134 -5.78 -0.54 5.68
N GLN A 135 -4.97 0.03 4.79
CA GLN A 135 -4.99 1.48 4.52
C GLN A 135 -6.37 1.92 4.04
N GLN A 136 -6.95 1.22 3.06
CA GLN A 136 -8.25 1.58 2.49
C GLN A 136 -9.41 1.45 3.48
N LEU A 137 -9.42 0.41 4.31
CA LEU A 137 -10.56 0.07 5.18
C LEU A 137 -10.42 0.61 6.60
N THR A 138 -9.26 1.15 6.97
CA THR A 138 -9.08 1.85 8.24
C THR A 138 -8.91 3.37 8.07
N ASP A 139 -8.96 3.86 6.83
CA ASP A 139 -9.05 5.28 6.53
C ASP A 139 -10.29 5.94 7.17
N ALA A 140 -10.18 7.23 7.48
CA ALA A 140 -11.27 8.00 8.11
C ALA A 140 -12.56 7.99 7.27
N GLU A 141 -12.44 7.92 5.94
CA GLU A 141 -13.57 7.93 5.01
C GLU A 141 -14.17 6.53 4.77
N ALA A 142 -13.54 5.45 5.29
CA ALA A 142 -14.02 4.07 5.10
C ALA A 142 -15.30 3.74 5.90
N GLY A 143 -15.69 4.63 6.82
CA GLY A 143 -16.82 4.46 7.73
C GLY A 143 -16.53 3.51 8.90
N LEU A 144 -17.38 3.58 9.93
CA LEU A 144 -17.14 2.90 11.22
C LEU A 144 -17.06 1.36 11.12
N SER A 145 -17.61 0.76 10.06
CA SER A 145 -17.54 -0.68 9.83
C SER A 145 -16.26 -1.14 9.12
N GLY A 146 -15.49 -0.21 8.54
CA GLY A 146 -14.30 -0.51 7.75
C GLY A 146 -13.31 -1.47 8.45
N PRO A 147 -12.90 -1.20 9.70
CA PRO A 147 -12.01 -2.10 10.44
C PRO A 147 -12.58 -3.52 10.60
N SER A 148 -13.90 -3.66 10.84
CA SER A 148 -14.55 -4.97 10.96
C SER A 148 -14.49 -5.74 9.63
N THR A 149 -14.78 -5.05 8.52
CA THR A 149 -14.66 -5.60 7.16
C THR A 149 -13.23 -6.04 6.87
N TRP A 150 -12.22 -5.23 7.24
CA TRP A 150 -10.82 -5.57 7.05
C TRP A 150 -10.42 -6.87 7.77
N HIS A 151 -10.84 -7.03 9.03
CA HIS A 151 -10.55 -8.26 9.78
C HIS A 151 -11.18 -9.49 9.10
N ARG A 152 -12.48 -9.39 8.79
CA ARG A 152 -13.28 -10.50 8.26
C ARG A 152 -12.84 -10.93 6.86
N ASP A 153 -12.63 -9.98 5.96
CA ASP A 153 -12.47 -10.27 4.53
C ASP A 153 -11.00 -10.36 4.10
N HIS A 154 -10.08 -9.76 4.86
CA HIS A 154 -8.68 -9.66 4.46
C HIS A 154 -7.72 -10.30 5.46
N LEU A 155 -7.75 -9.89 6.73
CA LEU A 155 -6.79 -10.36 7.73
C LEU A 155 -6.90 -11.86 7.99
N ASP A 156 -8.11 -12.35 8.28
CA ASP A 156 -8.32 -13.74 8.65
C ASP A 156 -7.92 -14.66 7.50
N GLN A 157 -8.26 -14.29 6.25
CA GLN A 157 -7.85 -15.07 5.08
C GLN A 157 -6.35 -15.02 4.83
N ALA A 158 -5.72 -13.84 4.94
CA ALA A 158 -4.28 -13.72 4.79
C ALA A 158 -3.54 -14.60 5.80
N LEU A 159 -3.98 -14.62 7.07
CA LEU A 159 -3.38 -15.45 8.12
C LEU A 159 -3.55 -16.95 7.87
N VAL A 160 -4.72 -17.38 7.40
CA VAL A 160 -4.99 -18.79 7.07
C VAL A 160 -4.01 -19.30 6.02
N HIS A 161 -3.73 -18.53 4.97
CA HIS A 161 -2.81 -18.94 3.91
C HIS A 161 -1.33 -18.74 4.27
N LEU A 162 -0.98 -17.57 4.80
CA LEU A 162 0.41 -17.20 5.08
C LEU A 162 1.05 -18.13 6.12
N ARG A 163 0.25 -18.54 7.11
CA ARG A 163 0.70 -19.40 8.22
C ARG A 163 0.11 -20.81 8.14
N ALA A 164 -0.30 -21.25 6.95
CA ALA A 164 -0.68 -22.64 6.73
C ALA A 164 0.55 -23.56 6.86
N THR A 165 0.33 -24.82 7.24
CA THR A 165 1.40 -25.84 7.31
C THR A 165 2.00 -26.20 5.94
N ASP A 166 1.27 -25.88 4.87
CA ASP A 166 1.64 -26.03 3.46
C ASP A 166 1.79 -24.66 2.76
N GLY A 167 1.79 -23.56 3.53
CA GLY A 167 1.94 -22.19 3.03
C GLY A 167 3.38 -21.78 2.74
N PRO A 168 3.62 -20.50 2.42
CA PRO A 168 4.95 -20.00 2.04
C PRO A 168 6.01 -20.15 3.14
N PHE A 169 5.59 -20.24 4.41
CA PHE A 169 6.47 -20.46 5.55
C PHE A 169 6.53 -21.92 6.03
N ALA A 170 5.96 -22.88 5.29
CA ALA A 170 5.89 -24.29 5.68
C ALA A 170 7.26 -24.92 6.03
N ALA A 171 8.32 -24.43 5.40
CA ALA A 171 9.69 -24.88 5.62
C ALA A 171 10.53 -23.93 6.49
N CYS A 172 9.92 -22.99 7.20
CA CYS A 172 10.60 -21.99 8.02
C CYS A 172 10.36 -22.23 9.53
N THR A 173 10.60 -21.21 10.34
CA THR A 173 10.51 -21.28 11.80
C THR A 173 9.13 -21.74 12.28
N THR A 174 9.12 -22.89 12.95
CA THR A 174 7.95 -23.51 13.61
C THR A 174 8.07 -23.51 15.13
N SER A 175 9.21 -23.05 15.66
CA SER A 175 9.44 -22.85 17.09
C SER A 175 10.36 -21.65 17.32
N PRO A 176 10.01 -20.70 18.21
CA PRO A 176 10.84 -19.52 18.47
C PRO A 176 12.29 -19.84 18.91
N THR A 177 12.50 -21.00 19.54
CA THR A 177 13.82 -21.42 20.03
C THR A 177 14.69 -22.10 18.96
N ARG A 178 14.13 -22.36 17.79
CA ARG A 178 14.81 -23.02 16.66
C ARG A 178 14.46 -22.28 15.37
N PRO A 179 15.07 -21.10 15.14
CA PRO A 179 14.86 -20.38 13.90
C PRO A 179 15.31 -21.21 12.70
N ASN A 180 14.52 -21.17 11.64
CA ASN A 180 14.82 -21.82 10.37
C ASN A 180 14.26 -20.95 9.22
N HIS A 181 15.02 -20.88 8.14
CA HIS A 181 14.62 -20.18 6.93
C HIS A 181 14.93 -21.07 5.73
N ARG A 182 13.91 -21.29 4.88
CA ARG A 182 14.06 -21.97 3.60
C ARG A 182 12.93 -21.57 2.66
N VAL A 183 13.29 -20.88 1.58
CA VAL A 183 12.36 -20.64 0.46
C VAL A 183 12.13 -21.95 -0.30
N LEU A 184 10.85 -22.32 -0.47
CA LEU A 184 10.46 -23.47 -1.27
C LEU A 184 10.57 -23.14 -2.76
N ALA A 185 11.17 -24.04 -3.54
CA ALA A 185 11.27 -23.85 -4.98
C ALA A 185 9.91 -24.07 -5.66
N THR A 186 9.47 -23.09 -6.43
CA THR A 186 8.32 -23.23 -7.33
C THR A 186 8.77 -23.97 -8.60
N PRO A 187 7.95 -24.89 -9.15
CA PRO A 187 8.22 -25.47 -10.47
C PRO A 187 8.43 -24.35 -11.51
N ALA A 188 9.45 -24.51 -12.36
CA ALA A 188 9.68 -23.55 -13.43
C ALA A 188 8.48 -23.53 -14.39
N PRO A 189 7.97 -22.35 -14.79
CA PRO A 189 6.93 -22.29 -15.81
C PRO A 189 7.50 -22.81 -17.13
N GLU A 190 6.70 -23.59 -17.88
CA GLU A 190 7.04 -23.92 -19.26
C GLU A 190 6.91 -22.65 -20.11
N LEU A 191 8.05 -22.01 -20.39
CA LEU A 191 8.11 -20.91 -21.35
C LEU A 191 8.02 -21.52 -22.75
N ALA A 192 6.85 -21.43 -23.37
CA ALA A 192 6.65 -21.81 -24.76
C ALA A 192 7.63 -21.02 -25.65
N GLY A 193 8.69 -21.67 -26.12
CA GLY A 193 9.72 -21.04 -26.95
C GLY A 193 11.14 -21.61 -26.82
N ALA A 194 11.42 -22.46 -25.84
CA ALA A 194 12.71 -23.15 -25.71
C ALA A 194 12.69 -24.55 -26.34
N THR A 195 12.27 -24.66 -27.60
CA THR A 195 12.51 -25.86 -28.42
C THR A 195 13.59 -25.50 -29.44
N GLN A 196 14.80 -26.02 -29.22
CA GLN A 196 15.81 -26.14 -30.29
C GLN A 196 15.49 -27.33 -31.17
#